data_AF-M8BGC7-F1
#
_entry.id   AF-M8BGC7-F1
#
_cell.length_a   1.000
_cell.length_b   1.000
_cell.length_c   1.000
_cell.angle_alpha   90.00
_cell.angle_beta   90.00
_cell.angle_gamma   90.00
#
_symmetry.space_group_name_H-M   'P 1'
#
loop_
_entity.id
_entity.type
_entity.pdbx_description
1 polymer ?
#
loop_
_entity_poly.entity_id
_entity_poly.type
_entity_poly.pdbx_seq_one_letter_code
_entity_poly.pdbx_strand_id
1 'polypeptide(L)'
;MEEAWCRFDRVHCHDVVLRNSMIGGLAMNDHGDRALELFQRMLENGFVPNQSTFVAALCACTHTSQWSMGRCKSHSADDGGEGSQGRGETLNTHHLSPYMKPLGSDYSNGVNFAIAGATATPGDTPFSLDVQIDQFIFYRDRCNDSITRDEPAPLNMLDFERALYTMDIGQNDITSILYLPYDEVLAKLPHFVAEIRKAIEILHKNGARKFWIHGTGALGCLPAKLAMPRASDGDLDEHGCIAKFNNAAKKFNTLLSEACDDLRLLLKKSSIIFVDMFAIKYDLVANHTKHGIEKPLMTCCGHGGPPYNYDPKRSCMGDSKDLCKLGDKFISWDGVHFTDAANSIVASMAISGEYSVPRMKLTSLVKPAKSKAS
;
A
#
# COMPACT_ATOMS: atom_id res chain seq x y z
N MET A 1 -15.84 24.21 -18.65
CA MET A 1 -14.50 23.68 -19.02
C MET A 1 -13.98 24.21 -20.35
N GLU A 2 -14.82 24.40 -21.38
CA GLU A 2 -14.36 24.90 -22.69
C GLU A 2 -13.71 26.30 -22.65
N GLU A 3 -14.27 27.25 -21.89
CA GLU A 3 -13.67 28.58 -21.72
C GLU A 3 -12.29 28.53 -21.04
N ALA A 4 -12.13 27.66 -20.04
CA ALA A 4 -10.86 27.45 -19.34
C ALA A 4 -9.81 26.85 -20.27
N TRP A 5 -10.20 25.87 -21.10
CA TRP A 5 -9.32 25.28 -22.11
C TRP A 5 -8.92 26.30 -23.19
N CYS A 6 -9.87 27.10 -23.69
CA CYS A 6 -9.58 28.15 -24.67
C CYS A 6 -8.62 29.22 -24.12
N ARG A 7 -8.73 29.59 -22.84
CA ARG A 7 -7.79 30.49 -22.19
C ARG A 7 -6.43 29.84 -21.97
N PHE A 8 -6.40 28.58 -21.52
CA PHE A 8 -5.18 27.80 -21.37
C PHE A 8 -4.40 27.74 -22.70
N ASP A 9 -5.04 27.38 -23.81
CA ASP A 9 -4.39 27.28 -25.13
C ASP A 9 -3.84 28.61 -25.65
N ARG A 10 -4.41 29.75 -25.23
CA ARG A 10 -3.96 31.09 -25.63
C ARG A 10 -2.76 31.62 -24.84
N VAL A 11 -2.34 30.93 -23.77
CA VAL A 11 -1.14 31.33 -23.01
C VAL A 11 0.10 30.91 -23.80
N HIS A 12 0.95 31.89 -24.13
CA HIS A 12 2.18 31.65 -24.92
C HIS A 12 3.28 30.88 -24.18
N CYS A 13 3.20 30.77 -22.85
CA CYS A 13 4.17 30.03 -22.04
C CYS A 13 3.44 29.26 -20.93
N HIS A 14 3.36 27.94 -21.07
CA HIS A 14 2.83 27.07 -20.02
C HIS A 14 3.95 26.60 -19.10
N ASP A 15 3.91 26.99 -17.83
CA ASP A 15 4.76 26.42 -16.80
C ASP A 15 4.11 25.17 -16.17
N VAL A 16 4.87 24.49 -15.30
CA VAL A 16 4.42 23.29 -14.58
C VAL A 16 3.15 23.58 -13.75
N VAL A 17 3.03 24.77 -13.17
CA VAL A 17 1.90 25.14 -12.30
C VAL A 17 0.61 25.30 -13.10
N LEU A 18 0.67 25.96 -14.26
CA LEU A 18 -0.47 26.16 -15.14
C LEU A 18 -0.95 24.84 -15.74
N ARG A 19 -0.02 23.94 -16.11
CA ARG A 19 -0.36 22.58 -16.58
C ARG A 19 -0.99 21.75 -15.48
N ASN A 20 -0.46 21.78 -14.26
CA ASN A 20 -1.04 21.07 -13.12
C ASN A 20 -2.45 21.55 -12.81
N SER A 21 -2.67 22.86 -12.86
CA SER A 21 -3.99 23.47 -12.66
C SER A 21 -4.99 23.00 -13.71
N MET A 22 -4.55 22.88 -14.97
CA MET A 22 -5.41 22.43 -16.05
C MET A 22 -5.67 20.91 -16.01
N ILE A 23 -4.66 20.09 -15.75
CA ILE A 23 -4.80 18.63 -15.56
C ILE A 23 -5.75 18.35 -14.37
N GLY A 24 -5.57 19.04 -13.24
CA GLY A 24 -6.44 18.90 -12.08
C GLY A 24 -7.86 19.37 -12.35
N GLY A 25 -8.01 20.51 -13.04
CA GLY A 25 -9.32 21.02 -13.46
C GLY A 25 -10.07 20.07 -14.40
N LEU A 26 -9.38 19.45 -15.35
CA LEU A 26 -9.96 18.45 -16.25
C LEU A 26 -10.34 17.16 -15.50
N ALA A 27 -9.45 16.69 -14.62
CA ALA A 27 -9.68 15.51 -13.81
C ALA A 27 -10.93 15.65 -12.92
N MET A 28 -11.10 16.81 -12.27
CA MET A 28 -12.23 17.11 -11.38
C MET A 28 -13.56 17.38 -12.09
N ASN A 29 -13.56 17.56 -13.42
CA ASN A 29 -14.75 17.87 -14.22
C ASN A 29 -15.04 16.76 -15.24
N ASP A 30 -14.75 15.49 -14.89
CA ASP A 30 -15.04 14.29 -15.67
C ASP A 30 -14.40 14.26 -17.09
N HIS A 31 -13.32 15.02 -17.30
CA HIS A 31 -12.50 15.00 -18.51
C HIS A 31 -11.16 14.32 -18.26
N GLY A 32 -11.18 13.17 -17.59
CA GLY A 32 -9.97 12.45 -17.17
C GLY A 32 -9.09 12.01 -18.35
N ASP A 33 -9.70 11.70 -19.50
CA ASP A 33 -9.01 11.36 -20.74
C ASP A 33 -8.15 12.55 -21.24
N ARG A 34 -8.73 13.75 -21.28
CA ARG A 34 -8.03 14.98 -21.67
C ARG A 34 -7.00 15.41 -20.62
N ALA A 35 -7.25 15.14 -19.35
CA ALA A 35 -6.29 15.39 -18.28
C ALA A 35 -5.04 14.52 -18.45
N LEU A 36 -5.20 13.23 -18.76
CA LEU A 36 -4.09 12.31 -19.01
C LEU A 36 -3.37 12.61 -20.32
N GLU A 37 -4.08 13.01 -21.38
CA GLU A 37 -3.47 13.50 -22.62
C GLU A 37 -2.60 14.73 -22.36
N LEU A 38 -3.07 15.66 -21.53
CA LEU A 38 -2.32 16.87 -21.18
C LEU A 38 -1.11 16.56 -20.28
N PHE A 39 -1.24 15.58 -19.38
CA PHE A 39 -0.12 15.05 -18.60
C PHE A 39 0.94 14.40 -19.50
N GLN A 40 0.53 13.59 -20.47
CA GLN A 40 1.45 12.97 -21.43
C GLN A 40 2.20 14.03 -22.27
N ARG A 41 1.48 15.04 -22.77
CA ARG A 41 2.10 16.18 -23.49
C ARG A 41 3.08 16.96 -22.62
N MET A 42 2.84 17.03 -21.31
CA MET A 42 3.78 17.67 -20.39
C MET A 42 5.12 16.93 -20.35
N LEU A 43 5.08 15.59 -20.31
CA LEU A 43 6.27 14.73 -20.37
C LEU A 43 7.01 14.85 -21.71
N GLU A 44 6.27 14.81 -22.82
CA GLU A 44 6.84 14.90 -24.18
C GLU A 44 7.54 16.23 -24.44
N ASN A 45 7.06 17.32 -23.82
CA ASN A 45 7.66 18.65 -23.92
C ASN A 45 8.82 18.88 -22.92
N GLY A 46 9.27 17.84 -22.20
CA GLY A 46 10.42 17.91 -21.29
C GLY A 46 10.15 18.63 -19.98
N PHE A 47 8.89 18.87 -19.61
CA PHE A 47 8.56 19.39 -18.28
C PHE A 47 8.73 18.29 -17.24
N VAL A 48 9.34 18.63 -16.11
CA VAL A 48 9.48 17.72 -14.97
C VAL A 48 8.18 17.77 -14.14
N PRO A 49 7.38 16.69 -14.08
CA PRO A 49 6.23 16.62 -13.20
C PRO A 49 6.64 16.79 -11.74
N ASN A 50 5.82 17.50 -10.96
CA ASN A 50 5.98 17.58 -9.52
C ASN A 50 4.85 16.83 -8.81
N GLN A 51 4.84 16.85 -7.49
CA GLN A 51 3.86 16.15 -6.68
C GLN A 51 2.41 16.52 -7.07
N SER A 52 2.11 17.79 -7.32
CA SER A 52 0.79 18.25 -7.77
C SER A 52 0.41 17.69 -9.14
N THR A 53 1.37 17.50 -10.05
CA THR A 53 1.14 16.91 -11.37
C THR A 53 0.65 15.46 -11.23
N PHE A 54 1.33 14.67 -10.38
CA PHE A 54 0.97 13.27 -10.18
C PHE A 54 -0.36 13.12 -9.43
N VAL A 55 -0.68 14.00 -8.47
CA VAL A 55 -2.01 14.03 -7.81
C VAL A 55 -3.11 14.22 -8.86
N ALA A 56 -2.92 15.20 -9.75
CA ALA A 56 -3.89 15.54 -10.77
C ALA A 56 -4.07 14.41 -11.82
N ALA A 57 -2.97 13.76 -12.21
CA ALA A 57 -3.00 12.61 -13.12
C ALA A 57 -3.66 11.37 -12.47
N LEU A 58 -3.39 11.10 -11.19
CA LEU A 58 -4.05 10.01 -10.46
C LEU A 58 -5.56 10.25 -10.31
N CYS A 59 -5.96 11.49 -10.00
CA CYS A 59 -7.37 11.89 -10.02
C CYS A 59 -8.00 11.59 -11.39
N ALA A 60 -7.33 11.97 -12.49
CA ALA A 60 -7.83 11.72 -13.84
C ALA A 60 -8.08 10.22 -14.11
N CYS A 61 -7.18 9.34 -13.67
CA CYS A 61 -7.33 7.88 -13.79
C CYS A 61 -8.57 7.33 -13.05
N THR A 62 -8.96 7.95 -11.93
CA THR A 62 -10.16 7.54 -11.19
C THR A 62 -11.47 7.96 -11.86
N HIS A 63 -11.43 8.92 -12.79
CA HIS A 63 -12.60 9.40 -13.54
C HIS A 63 -12.71 8.75 -14.94
N THR A 64 -11.60 8.38 -15.58
CA THR A 64 -11.64 7.62 -16.85
C THR A 64 -12.17 6.20 -16.70
N SER A 65 -12.08 5.63 -15.49
CA SER A 65 -12.62 4.30 -15.14
C SER A 65 -14.14 4.28 -14.91
N GLN A 66 -14.83 5.42 -14.96
CA GLN A 66 -16.28 5.50 -14.66
C GLN A 66 -17.22 5.24 -15.85
N TRP A 67 -16.71 5.01 -17.07
CA TRP A 67 -17.54 4.78 -18.26
C TRP A 67 -17.94 3.32 -18.52
N SER A 68 -17.56 2.38 -17.66
CA SER A 68 -18.08 1.00 -17.64
C SER A 68 -18.74 0.70 -16.29
N MET A 69 -19.73 1.52 -15.95
CA MET A 69 -20.55 1.35 -14.76
C MET A 69 -21.49 0.14 -14.91
N GLY A 70 -20.95 -1.03 -14.63
CA GLY A 70 -21.64 -2.31 -14.56
C GLY A 70 -20.86 -3.26 -13.65
N ARG A 71 -20.80 -2.94 -12.35
CA ARG A 71 -20.14 -3.73 -11.28
C ARG A 71 -18.62 -3.87 -11.41
N CYS A 72 -17.89 -2.77 -11.24
CA CYS A 72 -16.52 -2.79 -10.72
C CYS A 72 -16.37 -1.61 -9.76
N LYS A 73 -16.43 -1.88 -8.45
CA LYS A 73 -15.83 -0.95 -7.47
C LYS A 73 -14.35 -0.91 -7.82
N SER A 74 -13.82 0.29 -8.04
CA SER A 74 -12.42 0.57 -8.33
C SER A 74 -11.48 -0.28 -7.48
N HIS A 75 -10.94 -1.36 -8.05
CA HIS A 75 -9.78 -2.06 -7.54
C HIS A 75 -8.57 -1.27 -8.02
N SER A 76 -8.32 -0.13 -7.37
CA SER A 76 -6.98 0.43 -7.35
C SER A 76 -6.20 -0.49 -6.44
N ALA A 77 -5.27 -1.23 -7.04
CA ALA A 77 -4.28 -2.04 -6.37
C ALA A 77 -3.59 -1.21 -5.27
N ASP A 78 -4.07 -1.34 -4.04
CA ASP A 78 -3.51 -0.74 -2.83
C ASP A 78 -2.65 -1.80 -2.14
N ASP A 79 -1.53 -2.15 -2.76
CA ASP A 79 -0.62 -3.22 -2.29
C ASP A 79 0.08 -2.90 -0.95
N GLY A 80 -0.19 -1.73 -0.36
CA GLY A 80 0.18 -1.36 1.01
C GLY A 80 -0.99 -0.90 1.89
N GLY A 81 -2.23 -0.92 1.36
CA GLY A 81 -3.43 -0.36 1.99
C GLY A 81 -4.50 -1.40 2.34
N GLU A 82 -4.56 -2.55 1.66
CA GLU A 82 -5.65 -3.52 1.85
C GLU A 82 -5.69 -4.15 3.26
N GLY A 83 -4.52 -4.28 3.92
CA GLY A 83 -4.43 -4.69 5.33
C GLY A 83 -4.97 -3.65 6.33
N SER A 84 -5.20 -2.40 5.90
CA SER A 84 -5.90 -1.35 6.64
C SER A 84 -7.40 -1.32 6.30
N GLN A 85 -7.77 -1.67 5.07
CA GLN A 85 -9.14 -1.78 4.56
C GLN A 85 -9.97 -2.84 5.32
N GLY A 86 -9.53 -4.10 5.33
CA GLY A 86 -10.24 -5.19 6.04
C GLY A 86 -10.21 -5.04 7.57
N ARG A 87 -9.26 -4.25 8.07
CA ARG A 87 -9.10 -3.95 9.49
C ARG A 87 -10.14 -2.95 9.98
N GLY A 88 -10.55 -2.00 9.13
CA GLY A 88 -11.63 -1.06 9.44
C GLY A 88 -12.97 -1.76 9.67
N GLU A 89 -13.34 -2.69 8.80
CA GLU A 89 -14.56 -3.48 8.94
C GLU A 89 -14.54 -4.33 10.24
N THR A 90 -13.40 -4.90 10.60
CA THR A 90 -13.26 -5.70 11.82
C THR A 90 -13.22 -4.87 13.11
N LEU A 91 -12.74 -3.62 13.03
CA LEU A 91 -12.75 -2.65 14.13
C LEU A 91 -14.06 -1.84 14.21
N ASN A 92 -15.04 -2.14 13.35
CA ASN A 92 -16.30 -1.39 13.21
C ASN A 92 -16.08 0.10 12.90
N THR A 93 -15.09 0.41 12.06
CA THR A 93 -14.79 1.74 11.54
C THR A 93 -15.08 1.80 10.04
N HIS A 94 -15.50 2.95 9.54
CA HIS A 94 -15.61 3.17 8.10
C HIS A 94 -14.23 3.07 7.41
N HIS A 95 -14.23 2.89 6.09
CA HIS A 95 -13.01 2.85 5.28
C HIS A 95 -12.18 4.14 5.45
N LEU A 96 -10.86 4.01 5.51
CA LEU A 96 -9.97 5.16 5.58
C LEU A 96 -9.93 5.88 4.24
N SER A 97 -9.98 7.21 4.26
CA SER A 97 -9.82 8.00 3.05
C SER A 97 -8.34 8.09 2.66
N PRO A 98 -7.99 7.89 1.37
CA PRO A 98 -6.66 8.18 0.88
C PRO A 98 -6.36 9.68 1.05
N TYR A 99 -5.17 10.01 1.54
CA TYR A 99 -4.71 11.39 1.72
C TYR A 99 -4.82 12.22 0.43
N MET A 100 -4.57 11.57 -0.70
CA MET A 100 -4.54 12.18 -2.02
C MET A 100 -5.92 12.23 -2.71
N LYS A 101 -6.99 11.80 -2.02
CA LYS A 101 -8.34 11.86 -2.56
C LYS A 101 -8.80 13.33 -2.59
N PRO A 102 -9.14 13.88 -3.77
CA PRO A 102 -9.35 15.32 -3.94
C PRO A 102 -10.70 15.83 -3.41
N LEU A 103 -11.75 15.01 -3.43
CA LEU A 103 -13.10 15.40 -3.00
C LEU A 103 -13.78 14.29 -2.20
N GLY A 104 -14.59 14.68 -1.21
CA GLY A 104 -15.37 13.74 -0.39
C GLY A 104 -14.51 12.82 0.47
N SER A 105 -13.35 13.28 0.91
CA SER A 105 -12.54 12.59 1.91
C SER A 105 -13.09 12.84 3.30
N ASP A 106 -13.23 11.76 4.06
CA ASP A 106 -13.50 11.80 5.49
C ASP A 106 -12.24 11.31 6.22
N TYR A 107 -11.63 12.21 7.00
CA TYR A 107 -10.44 11.95 7.79
C TYR A 107 -10.73 11.83 9.29
N SER A 108 -12.01 11.86 9.69
CA SER A 108 -12.42 11.84 11.10
C SER A 108 -12.08 10.53 11.82
N ASN A 109 -11.91 9.43 11.07
CA ASN A 109 -11.56 8.11 11.60
C ASN A 109 -10.14 7.64 11.22
N GLY A 110 -9.36 8.49 10.55
CA GLY A 110 -7.99 8.21 10.11
C GLY A 110 -7.74 8.59 8.65
N VAL A 111 -6.49 8.43 8.21
CA VAL A 111 -6.02 8.80 6.88
C VAL A 111 -5.11 7.71 6.35
N ASN A 112 -5.26 7.34 5.07
CA ASN A 112 -4.38 6.40 4.39
C ASN A 112 -3.34 7.15 3.53
N PHE A 113 -2.06 6.98 3.86
CA PHE A 113 -0.93 7.55 3.10
C PHE A 113 -0.23 6.51 2.20
N ALA A 114 -0.68 5.25 2.21
CA ALA A 114 -0.07 4.20 1.42
C ALA A 114 -0.26 4.46 -0.08
N ILE A 115 0.78 4.13 -0.86
CA ILE A 115 0.78 4.24 -2.32
C ILE A 115 1.32 2.93 -2.90
N ALA A 116 0.63 2.42 -3.91
CA ALA A 116 1.02 1.22 -4.64
C ALA A 116 2.45 1.33 -5.17
N GLY A 117 3.23 0.26 -5.03
CA GLY A 117 4.62 0.22 -5.50
C GLY A 117 5.63 1.02 -4.68
N ALA A 118 5.20 1.73 -3.62
CA ALA A 118 6.11 2.52 -2.79
C ALA A 118 7.22 1.69 -2.15
N THR A 119 8.39 2.31 -2.04
CA THR A 119 9.60 1.75 -1.43
C THR A 119 9.92 2.44 -0.10
N ALA A 120 10.62 1.74 0.79
CA ALA A 120 11.18 2.33 2.01
C ALA A 120 12.34 3.29 1.68
N THR A 121 13.16 2.96 0.67
CA THR A 121 14.29 3.78 0.26
C THR A 121 13.84 5.09 -0.41
N PRO A 122 14.33 6.25 0.07
CA PRO A 122 14.05 7.56 -0.53
C PRO A 122 14.45 7.67 -2.00
N GLY A 123 13.55 8.19 -2.82
CA GLY A 123 13.82 8.50 -4.22
C GLY A 123 13.79 7.31 -5.19
N ASP A 124 13.71 6.08 -4.69
CA ASP A 124 13.53 4.88 -5.52
C ASP A 124 12.16 4.90 -6.22
N THR A 125 11.15 5.51 -5.60
CA THR A 125 9.83 5.72 -6.17
C THR A 125 9.33 7.14 -5.92
N PRO A 126 8.42 7.69 -6.76
CA PRO A 126 7.90 9.05 -6.56
C PRO A 126 7.19 9.28 -5.22
N PHE A 127 6.72 8.20 -4.58
CA PHE A 127 6.02 8.21 -3.30
C PHE A 127 6.64 7.21 -2.32
N SER A 128 7.97 7.23 -2.23
CA SER A 128 8.73 6.49 -1.22
C SER A 128 8.31 6.88 0.20
N LEU A 129 8.72 6.08 1.18
CA LEU A 129 8.28 6.21 2.56
C LEU A 129 8.53 7.60 3.15
N ASP A 130 9.66 8.24 2.85
CA ASP A 130 9.96 9.60 3.25
C ASP A 130 8.92 10.61 2.75
N VAL A 131 8.45 10.47 1.50
CA VAL A 131 7.37 11.31 0.95
C VAL A 131 6.06 11.08 1.69
N GLN A 132 5.73 9.83 2.04
CA GLN A 132 4.52 9.53 2.83
C GLN A 132 4.61 10.12 4.25
N ILE A 133 5.81 10.13 4.85
CA ILE A 133 6.05 10.79 6.14
C ILE A 133 5.90 12.31 6.02
N ASP A 134 6.41 12.93 4.95
CA ASP A 134 6.24 14.37 4.70
C ASP A 134 4.76 14.74 4.51
N GLN A 135 4.00 13.92 3.79
CA GLN A 135 2.55 14.07 3.63
C GLN A 135 1.83 14.01 4.99
N PHE A 136 2.22 13.07 5.86
CA PHE A 136 1.68 12.99 7.22
C PHE A 136 2.01 14.24 8.05
N ILE A 137 3.26 14.71 8.03
CA ILE A 137 3.68 15.89 8.77
C ILE A 137 2.89 17.11 8.30
N PHE A 138 2.80 17.30 6.98
CA PHE A 138 2.03 18.39 6.38
C PHE A 138 0.55 18.33 6.79
N TYR A 139 -0.07 17.15 6.74
CA TYR A 139 -1.46 16.96 7.15
C TYR A 139 -1.67 17.32 8.62
N ARG A 140 -0.78 16.87 9.51
CA ARG A 140 -0.83 17.19 10.93
C ARG A 140 -0.66 18.68 11.19
N ASP A 141 0.33 19.31 10.56
CA ASP A 141 0.60 20.74 10.74
C ASP A 141 -0.58 21.58 10.26
N ARG A 142 -1.22 21.19 9.15
CA ARG A 142 -2.45 21.82 8.68
C ARG A 142 -3.61 21.67 9.67
N CYS A 143 -3.77 20.53 10.33
CA CYS A 143 -4.76 20.36 11.39
C CYS A 143 -4.46 21.29 12.57
N ASN A 144 -3.19 21.36 12.99
CA ASN A 144 -2.76 22.24 14.07
C ASN A 144 -3.00 23.72 13.74
N ASP A 145 -2.67 24.14 12.52
CA ASP A 145 -2.90 25.51 12.05
C ASP A 145 -4.37 25.90 12.13
N SER A 146 -5.28 25.04 11.63
CA SER A 146 -6.72 25.29 11.75
C SER A 146 -7.16 25.41 13.21
N ILE A 147 -6.67 24.52 14.11
CA ILE A 147 -6.98 24.59 15.55
C ILE A 147 -6.50 25.91 16.16
N THR A 148 -5.28 26.37 15.83
CA THR A 148 -4.74 27.64 16.36
C THR A 148 -5.52 28.87 15.88
N ARG A 149 -6.24 28.76 14.77
CA ARG A 149 -7.11 29.81 14.20
C ARG A 149 -8.56 29.69 14.66
N ASP A 150 -8.88 28.75 15.55
CA ASP A 150 -10.26 28.42 15.96
C ASP A 150 -11.14 27.97 14.76
N GLU A 151 -10.52 27.35 13.76
CA GLU A 151 -11.19 26.75 12.61
C GLU A 151 -11.40 25.24 12.81
N PRO A 152 -12.45 24.65 12.22
CA PRO A 152 -12.66 23.21 12.27
C PRO A 152 -11.48 22.44 11.64
N ALA A 153 -10.87 21.53 12.40
CA ALA A 153 -9.88 20.58 11.92
C ALA A 153 -10.45 19.14 11.95
N PRO A 154 -10.12 18.27 10.98
CA PRO A 154 -10.60 16.89 10.97
C PRO A 154 -10.15 16.07 12.19
N LEU A 155 -8.94 16.34 12.68
CA LEU A 155 -8.32 15.69 13.85
C LEU A 155 -7.69 16.74 14.75
N ASN A 156 -7.72 16.51 16.07
CA ASN A 156 -7.00 17.32 17.04
C ASN A 156 -5.61 16.73 17.38
N MET A 157 -4.77 17.49 18.09
CA MET A 157 -3.41 17.05 18.42
C MET A 157 -3.36 15.81 19.32
N LEU A 158 -4.37 15.60 20.17
CA LEU A 158 -4.48 14.39 20.99
C LEU A 158 -4.89 13.17 20.15
N ASP A 159 -5.61 13.35 19.05
CA ASP A 159 -5.96 12.26 18.14
C ASP A 159 -4.72 11.68 17.49
N PHE A 160 -3.74 12.50 17.10
CA PHE A 160 -2.44 12.02 16.60
C PHE A 160 -1.69 11.18 17.65
N GLU A 161 -1.75 11.54 18.94
CA GLU A 161 -1.15 10.70 19.99
C GLU A 161 -1.90 9.39 20.21
N ARG A 162 -3.22 9.39 20.00
CA ARG A 162 -4.09 8.24 20.26
C ARG A 162 -4.23 7.31 19.07
N ALA A 163 -3.92 7.79 17.87
CA ALA A 163 -4.00 7.06 16.62
C ALA A 163 -3.12 5.81 16.62
N LEU A 164 -3.52 4.85 15.81
CA LEU A 164 -2.76 3.66 15.48
C LEU A 164 -2.06 3.89 14.15
N TYR A 165 -0.73 3.75 14.15
CA TYR A 165 0.11 3.92 12.97
C TYR A 165 0.49 2.54 12.44
N THR A 166 -0.06 2.18 11.30
CA THR A 166 0.23 0.92 10.62
C THR A 166 1.21 1.15 9.48
N MET A 167 2.24 0.33 9.36
CA MET A 167 3.20 0.43 8.26
C MET A 167 3.41 -0.95 7.65
N ASP A 168 3.19 -1.07 6.34
CA ASP A 168 3.53 -2.23 5.51
C ASP A 168 4.34 -1.70 4.32
N ILE A 169 5.66 -1.87 4.38
CA ILE A 169 6.62 -1.27 3.44
C ILE A 169 7.91 -2.10 3.42
N GLY A 170 8.67 -2.05 2.33
CA GLY A 170 9.90 -2.83 2.15
C GLY A 170 9.76 -4.03 1.21
N GLN A 171 8.54 -4.52 0.96
CA GLN A 171 8.32 -5.61 0.00
C GLN A 171 8.80 -5.22 -1.40
N ASN A 172 8.48 -4.01 -1.86
CA ASN A 172 8.87 -3.52 -3.17
C ASN A 172 10.39 -3.36 -3.29
N ASP A 173 11.05 -2.88 -2.23
CA ASP A 173 12.51 -2.74 -2.13
C ASP A 173 13.21 -4.09 -2.28
N ILE A 174 12.73 -5.14 -1.59
CA ILE A 174 13.30 -6.48 -1.71
C ILE A 174 13.02 -7.05 -3.09
N THR A 175 11.77 -6.94 -3.55
CA THR A 175 11.28 -7.50 -4.81
C THR A 175 12.02 -6.94 -6.01
N SER A 176 12.40 -5.65 -5.95
CA SER A 176 13.16 -4.98 -7.01
C SER A 176 14.58 -5.52 -7.13
N ILE A 177 15.17 -6.08 -6.07
CA ILE A 177 16.56 -6.56 -6.07
C ILE A 177 16.71 -8.08 -6.14
N LEU A 178 15.62 -8.86 -6.16
CA LEU A 178 15.67 -10.33 -6.18
C LEU A 178 16.36 -10.95 -7.41
N TYR A 179 16.71 -10.15 -8.42
CA TYR A 179 17.51 -10.59 -9.57
C TYR A 179 19.02 -10.59 -9.28
N LEU A 180 19.46 -9.94 -8.21
CA LEU A 180 20.86 -9.88 -7.80
C LEU A 180 21.34 -11.20 -7.16
N PRO A 181 22.66 -11.43 -7.09
CA PRO A 181 23.23 -12.48 -6.24
C PRO A 181 22.73 -12.40 -4.81
N TYR A 182 22.54 -13.55 -4.16
CA TYR A 182 21.86 -13.63 -2.87
C TYR A 182 22.59 -12.85 -1.76
N ASP A 183 23.92 -12.87 -1.75
CA ASP A 183 24.77 -12.10 -0.84
C ASP A 183 24.60 -10.58 -1.03
N GLU A 184 24.47 -10.11 -2.27
CA GLU A 184 24.16 -8.70 -2.56
C GLU A 184 22.76 -8.31 -2.09
N VAL A 185 21.77 -9.20 -2.23
CA VAL A 185 20.43 -8.99 -1.67
C VAL A 185 20.52 -8.80 -0.16
N LEU A 186 21.21 -9.70 0.55
CA LEU A 186 21.37 -9.63 2.00
C LEU A 186 22.09 -8.35 2.46
N ALA A 187 23.09 -7.89 1.69
CA ALA A 187 23.84 -6.67 2.01
C ALA A 187 22.98 -5.40 1.95
N LYS A 188 21.89 -5.40 1.16
CA LYS A 188 20.99 -4.24 1.01
C LYS A 188 19.90 -4.17 2.09
N LEU A 189 19.49 -5.30 2.68
CA LEU A 189 18.38 -5.35 3.65
C LEU A 189 18.53 -4.40 4.85
N PRO A 190 19.74 -4.24 5.47
CA PRO A 190 19.90 -3.32 6.60
C PRO A 190 19.58 -1.87 6.25
N HIS A 191 19.82 -1.44 5.01
CA HIS A 191 19.51 -0.08 4.56
C HIS A 191 18.00 0.17 4.53
N PHE A 192 17.22 -0.76 3.99
CA PHE A 192 15.75 -0.66 3.96
C PHE A 192 15.17 -0.55 5.37
N VAL A 193 15.66 -1.37 6.30
CA VAL A 193 15.23 -1.34 7.70
C VAL A 193 15.63 -0.02 8.39
N ALA A 194 16.78 0.55 8.05
CA ALA A 194 17.22 1.84 8.60
C ALA A 194 16.27 2.98 8.22
N GLU A 195 15.76 3.01 6.98
CA GLU A 195 14.78 4.02 6.56
C GLU A 195 13.42 3.84 7.26
N ILE A 196 12.97 2.59 7.47
CA ILE A 196 11.76 2.31 8.26
C ILE A 196 11.93 2.77 9.71
N ARG A 197 13.09 2.48 10.32
CA ARG A 197 13.42 2.94 11.69
C ARG A 197 13.36 4.46 11.78
N LYS A 198 14.00 5.17 10.84
CA LYS A 198 14.00 6.62 10.77
C LYS A 198 12.59 7.19 10.64
N ALA A 199 11.73 6.58 9.81
CA ALA A 199 10.34 6.97 9.68
C ALA A 199 9.57 6.85 11.02
N ILE A 200 9.75 5.73 11.76
CA ILE A 200 9.13 5.56 13.08
C ILE A 200 9.62 6.62 14.08
N GLU A 201 10.91 6.93 14.09
CA GLU A 201 11.48 7.98 14.95
C GLU A 201 10.91 9.37 14.60
N ILE A 202 10.75 9.69 13.32
CA ILE A 202 10.14 10.94 12.86
C ILE A 202 8.67 11.00 13.27
N LEU A 203 7.89 9.96 13.03
CA LEU A 203 6.49 9.88 13.45
C LEU A 203 6.35 10.07 14.97
N HIS A 204 7.23 9.43 15.74
CA HIS A 204 7.24 9.57 17.21
C HIS A 204 7.50 11.00 17.67
N LYS A 205 8.54 11.66 17.10
CA LYS A 205 8.82 13.08 17.34
C LYS A 205 7.62 13.96 17.01
N ASN A 206 6.80 13.52 16.06
CA ASN A 206 5.64 14.22 15.55
C ASN A 206 4.30 13.83 16.17
N GLY A 207 4.31 13.11 17.31
CA GLY A 207 3.13 12.85 18.13
C GLY A 207 2.70 11.38 18.16
N ALA A 208 3.15 10.55 17.22
CA ALA A 208 2.75 9.15 17.16
C ALA A 208 3.23 8.36 18.39
N ARG A 209 2.36 7.48 18.91
CA ARG A 209 2.66 6.64 20.09
C ARG A 209 2.39 5.15 19.89
N LYS A 210 1.55 4.76 18.94
CA LYS A 210 1.14 3.35 18.79
C LYS A 210 1.46 2.88 17.38
N PHE A 211 2.44 2.00 17.26
CA PHE A 211 2.96 1.52 16.00
C PHE A 211 2.67 0.04 15.84
N TRP A 212 2.18 -0.31 14.66
CA TRP A 212 1.85 -1.67 14.24
C TRP A 212 2.54 -1.94 12.92
N ILE A 213 3.76 -2.48 13.03
CA ILE A 213 4.72 -2.59 11.95
C ILE A 213 4.64 -3.99 11.36
N HIS A 214 4.33 -4.07 10.08
CA HIS A 214 4.24 -5.32 9.34
C HIS A 214 5.61 -5.68 8.76
N GLY A 215 6.03 -6.93 8.96
CA GLY A 215 7.05 -7.54 8.12
C GLY A 215 6.55 -7.76 6.70
N THR A 216 7.45 -8.15 5.80
CA THR A 216 7.10 -8.57 4.45
C THR A 216 6.54 -10.00 4.42
N GLY A 217 5.82 -10.32 3.35
CA GLY A 217 5.16 -11.62 3.14
C GLY A 217 6.06 -12.72 2.57
N ALA A 218 5.45 -13.86 2.25
CA ALA A 218 6.10 -15.00 1.62
C ALA A 218 6.36 -14.74 0.12
N LEU A 219 7.40 -13.97 -0.19
CA LEU A 219 7.74 -13.53 -1.55
C LEU A 219 7.97 -14.67 -2.55
N GLY A 220 8.49 -15.80 -2.07
CA GLY A 220 8.73 -16.98 -2.90
C GLY A 220 7.45 -17.70 -3.33
N CYS A 221 6.31 -17.39 -2.69
CA CYS A 221 5.02 -17.98 -3.01
C CYS A 221 4.20 -17.13 -4.00
N LEU A 222 4.71 -15.98 -4.43
CA LEU A 222 4.00 -15.11 -5.37
C LEU A 222 3.95 -15.76 -6.76
N PRO A 223 2.77 -15.95 -7.38
CA PRO A 223 2.67 -16.54 -8.73
C PRO A 223 3.49 -15.76 -9.76
N ALA A 224 3.59 -14.43 -9.62
CA ALA A 224 4.41 -13.59 -10.48
C ALA A 224 5.90 -13.94 -10.45
N LYS A 225 6.40 -14.42 -9.30
CA LYS A 225 7.79 -14.91 -9.14
C LYS A 225 7.93 -16.37 -9.56
N LEU A 226 6.91 -17.16 -9.29
CA LEU A 226 6.86 -18.57 -9.66
C LEU A 226 6.73 -18.81 -11.17
N ALA A 227 6.14 -17.88 -11.92
CA ALA A 227 6.04 -17.98 -13.38
C ALA A 227 7.29 -17.49 -14.12
N MET A 228 8.26 -16.88 -13.43
CA MET A 228 9.52 -16.46 -14.07
C MET A 228 10.36 -17.66 -14.49
N PRO A 229 11.08 -17.59 -15.63
CA PRO A 229 12.01 -18.64 -16.04
C PRO A 229 13.05 -18.93 -14.96
N ARG A 230 13.28 -20.22 -14.67
CA ARG A 230 14.28 -20.70 -13.71
C ARG A 230 15.11 -21.81 -14.34
N ALA A 231 16.36 -21.95 -13.88
CA ALA A 231 17.25 -23.01 -14.32
C ALA A 231 16.78 -24.40 -13.86
N SER A 232 16.20 -24.49 -12.66
CA SER A 232 15.58 -25.70 -12.11
C SER A 232 14.60 -25.35 -10.99
N ASP A 233 13.75 -26.30 -10.63
CA ASP A 233 12.85 -26.23 -9.47
C ASP A 233 13.50 -26.77 -8.19
N GLY A 234 14.83 -26.97 -8.17
CA GLY A 234 15.56 -27.50 -7.00
C GLY A 234 15.60 -26.54 -5.79
N ASP A 235 15.15 -25.30 -5.95
CA ASP A 235 15.02 -24.28 -4.91
C ASP A 235 13.57 -24.08 -4.46
N LEU A 236 12.63 -24.94 -4.90
CA LEU A 236 11.27 -24.94 -4.39
C LEU A 236 11.20 -25.70 -3.06
N ASP A 237 10.48 -25.15 -2.08
CA ASP A 237 10.16 -25.84 -0.83
C ASP A 237 9.01 -26.86 -1.00
N GLU A 238 8.65 -27.54 0.08
CA GLU A 238 7.60 -28.58 0.08
C GLU A 238 6.21 -28.07 -0.28
N HIS A 239 6.00 -26.74 -0.27
CA HIS A 239 4.75 -26.10 -0.68
C HIS A 239 4.84 -25.46 -2.07
N GLY A 240 5.96 -25.64 -2.77
CA GLY A 240 6.19 -25.13 -4.12
C GLY A 240 6.60 -23.65 -4.18
N CYS A 241 7.01 -23.05 -3.05
CA CYS A 241 7.49 -21.68 -3.02
C CYS A 241 9.01 -21.60 -3.19
N ILE A 242 9.50 -20.51 -3.77
CA ILE A 242 10.94 -20.28 -3.99
C ILE A 242 11.63 -20.01 -2.63
N ALA A 243 12.43 -20.96 -2.15
CA ALA A 243 13.05 -20.93 -0.83
C ALA A 243 14.02 -19.76 -0.66
N LYS A 244 14.89 -19.46 -1.63
CA LYS A 244 15.81 -18.31 -1.54
C LYS A 244 15.09 -16.96 -1.36
N PHE A 245 13.93 -16.77 -2.02
CA PHE A 245 13.15 -15.53 -1.90
C PHE A 245 12.45 -15.45 -0.53
N ASN A 246 11.91 -16.57 -0.07
CA ASN A 246 11.36 -16.68 1.29
C ASN A 246 12.43 -16.45 2.37
N ASN A 247 13.67 -16.88 2.15
CA ASN A 247 14.77 -16.65 3.09
C ASN A 247 15.21 -15.18 3.15
N ALA A 248 15.22 -14.47 2.01
CA ALA A 248 15.45 -13.02 1.99
C ALA A 248 14.35 -12.27 2.77
N ALA A 249 13.08 -12.63 2.55
CA ALA A 249 11.93 -12.09 3.29
C ALA A 249 12.05 -12.32 4.80
N LYS A 250 12.36 -13.56 5.22
CA LYS A 250 12.61 -13.88 6.64
C LYS A 250 13.74 -13.07 7.23
N LYS A 251 14.87 -12.92 6.50
CA LYS A 251 16.01 -12.13 7.00
C LYS A 251 15.67 -10.66 7.16
N PHE A 252 14.93 -10.06 6.22
CA PHE A 252 14.42 -8.71 6.37
C PHE A 252 13.52 -8.57 7.59
N ASN A 253 12.57 -9.51 7.79
CA ASN A 253 11.66 -9.52 8.93
C ASN A 253 12.40 -9.64 10.27
N THR A 254 13.46 -10.46 10.34
CA THR A 254 14.32 -10.56 11.53
C THR A 254 14.95 -9.19 11.86
N LEU A 255 15.58 -8.55 10.87
CA LEU A 255 16.20 -7.23 11.05
C LEU A 255 15.18 -6.16 11.46
N LEU A 256 13.98 -6.18 10.86
CA LEU A 256 12.92 -5.25 11.19
C LEU A 256 12.37 -5.48 12.60
N SER A 257 12.20 -6.73 13.02
CA SER A 257 11.78 -7.06 14.39
C SER A 257 12.80 -6.60 15.42
N GLU A 258 14.10 -6.85 15.17
CA GLU A 258 15.22 -6.39 16.01
C GLU A 258 15.25 -4.85 16.09
N ALA A 259 15.07 -4.15 14.96
CA ALA A 259 14.97 -2.69 14.96
C ALA A 259 13.76 -2.19 15.77
N CYS A 260 12.65 -2.91 15.73
CA CYS A 260 11.51 -2.59 16.59
C CYS A 260 11.84 -2.83 18.08
N ASP A 261 12.64 -3.84 18.43
CA ASP A 261 13.10 -4.09 19.82
C ASP A 261 13.94 -2.91 20.33
N ASP A 262 14.91 -2.46 19.54
CA ASP A 262 15.70 -1.28 19.83
C ASP A 262 14.83 -0.03 20.03
N LEU A 263 13.86 0.17 19.13
CA LEU A 263 12.95 1.32 19.21
C LEU A 263 12.04 1.26 20.43
N ARG A 264 11.59 0.08 20.89
CA ARG A 264 10.87 -0.05 22.17
C ARG A 264 11.73 0.37 23.35
N LEU A 265 13.04 0.07 23.29
CA LEU A 265 13.97 0.49 24.33
C LEU A 265 14.20 2.00 24.31
N LEU A 266 14.30 2.61 23.13
CA LEU A 266 14.58 4.03 22.95
C LEU A 266 13.33 4.90 23.19
N LEU A 267 12.19 4.52 22.63
CA LEU A 267 10.96 5.31 22.57
C LEU A 267 9.99 4.88 23.67
N LYS A 268 10.35 5.11 24.94
CA LYS A 268 9.60 4.64 26.14
C LYS A 268 8.14 5.08 26.22
N LYS A 269 7.76 6.15 25.51
CA LYS A 269 6.37 6.64 25.44
C LYS A 269 5.55 5.97 24.33
N SER A 270 6.15 5.08 23.55
CA SER A 270 5.50 4.41 22.43
C SER A 270 5.27 2.92 22.71
N SER A 271 4.17 2.41 22.20
CA SER A 271 3.97 0.98 21.98
C SER A 271 4.34 0.67 20.53
N ILE A 272 5.32 -0.20 20.31
CA ILE A 272 5.78 -0.60 18.98
C ILE A 272 5.68 -2.11 18.88
N ILE A 273 4.81 -2.58 17.99
CA ILE A 273 4.51 -3.99 17.80
C ILE A 273 4.91 -4.37 16.38
N PHE A 274 5.76 -5.39 16.26
CA PHE A 274 6.08 -6.03 15.00
C PHE A 274 5.06 -7.16 14.73
N VAL A 275 4.70 -7.38 13.46
CA VAL A 275 3.83 -8.48 13.03
C VAL A 275 4.50 -9.30 11.95
N ASP A 276 4.59 -10.60 12.20
CA ASP A 276 5.18 -11.55 11.26
C ASP A 276 4.18 -11.90 10.13
N MET A 277 4.12 -11.02 9.13
CA MET A 277 3.30 -11.24 7.94
C MET A 277 3.81 -12.40 7.07
N PHE A 278 5.10 -12.78 7.19
CA PHE A 278 5.62 -13.95 6.50
C PHE A 278 4.92 -15.19 7.02
N ALA A 279 4.89 -15.38 8.34
CA ALA A 279 4.25 -16.54 8.96
C ALA A 279 2.75 -16.62 8.57
N ILE A 280 2.04 -15.49 8.58
CA ILE A 280 0.61 -15.45 8.20
C ILE A 280 0.41 -15.83 6.72
N LYS A 281 1.12 -15.16 5.80
CA LYS A 281 0.92 -15.36 4.36
C LYS A 281 1.45 -16.72 3.89
N TYR A 282 2.53 -17.23 4.50
CA TYR A 282 3.04 -18.58 4.24
C TYR A 282 2.10 -19.65 4.78
N ASP A 283 1.52 -19.48 5.98
CA ASP A 283 0.54 -20.41 6.54
C ASP A 283 -0.69 -20.54 5.64
N LEU A 284 -1.16 -19.44 5.05
CA LEU A 284 -2.27 -19.47 4.10
C LEU A 284 -1.97 -20.34 2.87
N VAL A 285 -0.71 -20.35 2.40
CA VAL A 285 -0.26 -21.22 1.30
C VAL A 285 -0.11 -22.66 1.78
N ALA A 286 0.58 -22.89 2.89
CA ALA A 286 0.86 -24.21 3.43
C ALA A 286 -0.42 -24.97 3.84
N ASN A 287 -1.39 -24.25 4.40
CA ASN A 287 -2.63 -24.78 4.96
C ASN A 287 -3.88 -24.37 4.13
N HIS A 288 -3.69 -24.09 2.85
CA HIS A 288 -4.72 -23.57 1.94
C HIS A 288 -6.05 -24.36 1.93
N THR A 289 -5.98 -25.69 2.08
CA THR A 289 -7.16 -26.55 2.10
C THR A 289 -8.09 -26.28 3.28
N LYS A 290 -7.57 -25.80 4.43
CA LYS A 290 -8.37 -25.40 5.59
C LYS A 290 -9.30 -24.22 5.28
N HIS A 291 -8.97 -23.43 4.26
CA HIS A 291 -9.73 -22.27 3.83
C HIS A 291 -10.62 -22.57 2.59
N GLY A 292 -10.62 -23.82 2.12
CA GLY A 292 -11.33 -24.24 0.92
C GLY A 292 -10.69 -23.69 -0.37
N ILE A 293 -9.39 -23.41 -0.34
CA ILE A 293 -8.61 -22.98 -1.51
C ILE A 293 -7.97 -24.21 -2.12
N GLU A 294 -8.20 -24.48 -3.41
CA GLU A 294 -7.64 -25.66 -4.07
C GLU A 294 -6.25 -25.42 -4.64
N LYS A 295 -6.00 -24.22 -5.19
CA LYS A 295 -4.79 -23.88 -5.95
C LYS A 295 -4.10 -22.66 -5.32
N PRO A 296 -3.25 -22.86 -4.30
CA PRO A 296 -2.71 -21.75 -3.50
C PRO A 296 -1.73 -20.86 -4.27
N LEU A 297 -1.09 -21.40 -5.30
CA LEU A 297 -0.07 -20.69 -6.10
C LEU A 297 -0.60 -20.25 -7.47
N MET A 298 -1.91 -20.33 -7.72
CA MET A 298 -2.52 -19.89 -8.98
C MET A 298 -3.18 -18.53 -8.78
N THR A 299 -3.18 -17.68 -9.81
CA THR A 299 -3.90 -16.41 -9.82
C THR A 299 -5.36 -16.60 -10.23
N CYS A 300 -6.26 -15.79 -9.67
CA CYS A 300 -7.64 -15.73 -10.16
C CYS A 300 -7.71 -15.00 -11.51
N CYS A 301 -7.08 -13.83 -11.60
CA CYS A 301 -7.03 -13.01 -12.80
C CYS A 301 -5.65 -13.13 -13.45
N GLY A 302 -5.58 -13.76 -14.62
CA GLY A 302 -4.32 -13.93 -15.30
C GLY A 302 -4.38 -14.77 -16.57
N HIS A 303 -3.20 -15.14 -17.05
CA HIS A 303 -2.98 -15.73 -18.36
C HIS A 303 -1.98 -16.88 -18.30
N GLY A 304 -2.06 -17.80 -19.27
CA GLY A 304 -1.10 -18.90 -19.42
C GLY A 304 -1.55 -20.22 -18.78
N GLY A 305 -2.61 -20.21 -17.97
CA GLY A 305 -3.17 -21.42 -17.38
C GLY A 305 -2.30 -22.04 -16.28
N PRO A 306 -2.63 -23.25 -15.81
CA PRO A 306 -1.91 -23.91 -14.72
C PRO A 306 -0.41 -24.10 -15.03
N PRO A 307 0.47 -24.11 -14.01
CA PRO A 307 0.12 -24.13 -12.59
C PRO A 307 -0.14 -22.76 -11.96
N TYR A 308 0.38 -21.67 -12.53
CA TYR A 308 0.37 -20.34 -11.88
C TYR A 308 -0.64 -19.35 -12.48
N ASN A 309 -1.06 -19.55 -13.73
CA ASN A 309 -1.92 -18.64 -14.48
C ASN A 309 -1.39 -17.19 -14.55
N TYR A 310 -0.07 -17.05 -14.69
CA TYR A 310 0.57 -15.74 -14.78
C TYR A 310 1.44 -15.64 -16.03
N ASP A 311 1.28 -14.54 -16.77
CA ASP A 311 2.13 -14.16 -17.91
C ASP A 311 2.68 -12.75 -17.66
N PRO A 312 4.02 -12.57 -17.51
CA PRO A 312 4.61 -11.26 -17.25
C PRO A 312 4.41 -10.25 -18.39
N LYS A 313 3.99 -10.70 -19.58
CA LYS A 313 3.75 -9.84 -20.76
C LYS A 313 2.30 -9.39 -20.88
N ARG A 314 1.38 -9.92 -20.06
CA ARG A 314 -0.06 -9.65 -20.16
C ARG A 314 -0.63 -9.35 -18.78
N SER A 315 -1.01 -8.09 -18.56
CA SER A 315 -1.72 -7.72 -17.34
C SER A 315 -3.10 -8.39 -17.28
N CYS A 316 -3.52 -8.75 -16.07
CA CYS A 316 -4.94 -8.87 -15.74
C CYS A 316 -5.67 -7.59 -16.20
N MET A 317 -6.94 -7.67 -16.62
CA MET A 317 -7.81 -6.58 -17.11
C MET A 317 -8.05 -6.51 -18.65
N GLY A 318 -7.73 -7.55 -19.42
CA GLY A 318 -7.95 -7.56 -20.87
C GLY A 318 -9.31 -8.11 -21.33
N ASP A 319 -9.74 -9.26 -20.77
CA ASP A 319 -10.97 -9.97 -21.13
C ASP A 319 -11.57 -10.70 -19.91
N SER A 320 -12.89 -10.89 -19.90
CA SER A 320 -13.61 -11.77 -18.98
C SER A 320 -13.05 -13.20 -18.88
N LYS A 321 -12.40 -13.69 -19.94
CA LYS A 321 -11.75 -15.01 -19.98
C LYS A 321 -10.49 -15.10 -19.10
N ASP A 322 -9.95 -13.96 -18.70
CA ASP A 322 -8.76 -13.89 -17.86
C ASP A 322 -9.13 -14.09 -16.38
N LEU A 323 -10.42 -14.09 -16.05
CA LEU A 323 -10.94 -14.19 -14.69
C LEU A 323 -11.28 -15.63 -14.31
N CYS A 324 -11.05 -15.96 -13.04
CA CYS A 324 -11.53 -17.18 -12.44
C CYS A 324 -13.05 -17.23 -12.35
N LYS A 325 -13.62 -18.41 -12.09
CA LYS A 325 -15.08 -18.55 -12.01
C LYS A 325 -15.60 -17.92 -10.74
N LEU A 326 -16.80 -17.35 -10.84
CA LEU A 326 -17.50 -16.81 -9.67
C LEU A 326 -17.69 -17.90 -8.61
N GLY A 327 -17.21 -17.64 -7.39
CA GLY A 327 -17.28 -18.56 -6.26
C GLY A 327 -16.02 -19.37 -6.01
N ASP A 328 -15.08 -19.42 -6.97
CA ASP A 328 -13.78 -20.03 -6.74
C ASP A 328 -12.98 -19.21 -5.72
N LYS A 329 -12.20 -19.89 -4.89
CA LYS A 329 -11.34 -19.25 -3.88
C LYS A 329 -9.88 -19.32 -4.28
N PHE A 330 -9.24 -18.16 -4.34
CA PHE A 330 -7.83 -18.01 -4.66
C PHE A 330 -7.11 -17.17 -3.61
N ILE A 331 -5.83 -17.48 -3.36
CA ILE A 331 -4.97 -16.62 -2.54
C ILE A 331 -4.65 -15.36 -3.33
N SER A 332 -4.10 -15.53 -4.53
CA SER A 332 -3.63 -14.41 -5.35
C SER A 332 -4.68 -13.95 -6.36
N TRP A 333 -4.86 -12.63 -6.44
CA TRP A 333 -5.68 -12.00 -7.47
C TRP A 333 -4.95 -12.00 -8.82
N ASP A 334 -3.76 -11.40 -8.91
CA ASP A 334 -3.08 -11.14 -10.18
C ASP A 334 -1.63 -11.63 -10.25
N GLY A 335 -1.16 -12.33 -9.22
CA GLY A 335 0.20 -12.86 -9.11
C GLY A 335 1.10 -12.11 -8.13
N VAL A 336 0.67 -10.93 -7.68
CA VAL A 336 1.34 -10.16 -6.62
C VAL A 336 0.36 -9.90 -5.48
N HIS A 337 -0.83 -9.39 -5.81
CA HIS A 337 -1.86 -9.00 -4.87
C HIS A 337 -2.70 -10.19 -4.41
N PHE A 338 -3.28 -10.09 -3.22
CA PHE A 338 -4.18 -11.09 -2.66
C PHE A 338 -5.64 -10.78 -3.04
N THR A 339 -6.50 -11.80 -3.06
CA THR A 339 -7.94 -11.57 -3.20
C THR A 339 -8.54 -11.00 -1.90
N ASP A 340 -9.70 -10.36 -1.97
CA ASP A 340 -10.44 -9.90 -0.77
C ASP A 340 -10.64 -11.03 0.26
N ALA A 341 -10.94 -12.24 -0.20
CA ALA A 341 -11.11 -13.40 0.67
C ALA A 341 -9.82 -13.77 1.41
N ALA A 342 -8.68 -13.75 0.70
CA ALA A 342 -7.37 -14.01 1.28
C ALA A 342 -6.94 -12.89 2.23
N ASN A 343 -7.14 -11.63 1.84
CA ASN A 343 -6.88 -10.45 2.67
C ASN A 343 -7.71 -10.46 3.96
N SER A 344 -8.98 -10.88 3.91
CA SER A 344 -9.83 -11.02 5.09
C SER A 344 -9.24 -12.02 6.10
N ILE A 345 -8.74 -13.17 5.61
CA ILE A 345 -8.08 -14.17 6.45
C ILE A 345 -6.78 -13.60 7.04
N VAL A 346 -5.91 -13.01 6.20
CA VAL A 346 -4.66 -12.39 6.63
C VAL A 346 -4.89 -11.30 7.68
N ALA A 347 -5.87 -10.43 7.47
CA ALA A 347 -6.25 -9.39 8.41
C ALA A 347 -6.71 -9.98 9.75
N SER A 348 -7.56 -11.00 9.74
CA SER A 348 -8.03 -11.67 10.96
C SER A 348 -6.88 -12.27 11.79
N MET A 349 -5.90 -12.87 11.12
CA MET A 349 -4.71 -13.44 11.76
C MET A 349 -3.78 -12.35 12.28
N ALA A 350 -3.56 -11.29 11.49
CA ALA A 350 -2.73 -10.16 11.89
C ALA A 350 -3.28 -9.48 13.16
N ILE A 351 -4.58 -9.22 13.24
CA ILE A 351 -5.17 -8.53 14.41
C ILE A 351 -5.29 -9.40 15.66
N SER A 352 -5.20 -10.73 15.52
CA SER A 352 -5.37 -11.71 16.60
C SER A 352 -4.32 -11.57 17.72
N GLY A 353 -3.17 -10.98 17.38
CA GLY A 353 -2.02 -10.85 18.26
C GLY A 353 -1.11 -12.10 18.31
N GLU A 354 -1.52 -13.24 17.75
CA GLU A 354 -0.72 -14.48 17.77
C GLU A 354 0.61 -14.35 17.02
N TYR A 355 0.63 -13.54 15.97
CA TYR A 355 1.79 -13.31 15.11
C TYR A 355 2.52 -12.01 15.43
N SER A 356 2.30 -11.46 16.62
CA SER A 356 2.85 -10.16 17.01
C SER A 356 3.93 -10.25 18.07
N VAL A 357 4.91 -9.35 18.01
CA VAL A 357 6.02 -9.23 18.95
C VAL A 357 6.11 -7.79 19.44
N PRO A 358 5.88 -7.52 20.74
CA PRO A 358 5.37 -8.47 21.75
C PRO A 358 3.96 -8.95 21.44
N ARG A 359 3.58 -10.12 21.96
CA ARG A 359 2.25 -10.72 21.74
C ARG A 359 1.16 -9.80 22.28
N MET A 360 0.40 -9.19 21.37
CA MET A 360 -0.59 -8.18 21.69
C MET A 360 -1.72 -8.16 20.66
N LYS A 361 -2.97 -8.22 21.12
CA LYS A 361 -4.14 -8.02 20.24
C LYS A 361 -4.18 -6.60 19.74
N LEU A 362 -4.46 -6.38 18.45
CA LEU A 362 -4.53 -5.02 17.90
C LEU A 362 -5.56 -4.15 18.65
N THR A 363 -6.72 -4.73 18.96
CA THR A 363 -7.81 -4.06 19.68
C THR A 363 -7.41 -3.56 21.07
N SER A 364 -6.33 -4.10 21.66
CA SER A 364 -5.83 -3.61 22.95
C SER A 364 -5.12 -2.25 22.85
N LEU A 365 -4.60 -1.90 21.66
CA LEU A 365 -3.97 -0.60 21.39
C LEU A 365 -4.99 0.49 21.10
N VAL A 366 -6.15 0.10 20.57
CA VAL A 366 -7.23 0.99 20.18
C VAL A 366 -8.33 0.90 21.25
N LYS A 367 -8.29 1.77 22.26
CA LYS A 367 -9.39 1.86 23.22
C LYS A 367 -10.66 2.27 22.46
N PRO A 368 -11.79 1.55 22.61
CA PRO A 368 -13.07 2.04 22.10
C PRO A 368 -13.30 3.43 22.67
N ALA A 369 -13.72 4.38 21.83
CA ALA A 369 -14.32 5.60 22.36
C ALA A 369 -15.44 5.13 23.30
N LYS A 370 -15.39 5.52 24.58
CA LYS A 370 -16.52 5.28 25.48
C LYS A 370 -17.74 5.84 24.76
N SER A 371 -18.73 4.99 24.47
CA SER A 371 -20.03 5.47 24.02
C SER A 371 -20.42 6.58 24.99
N LYS A 372 -20.67 7.79 24.48
CA LYS A 372 -21.32 8.81 25.28
C LYS A 372 -22.58 8.13 25.83
N ALA A 373 -22.61 7.88 27.13
CA ALA A 373 -23.81 7.42 27.79
C ALA A 373 -24.85 8.50 27.53
N SER A 374 -25.84 8.18 26.71
CA SER A 374 -27.05 8.97 26.51
C SER A 374 -27.88 8.93 27.78
#